data_AF-A0A2M8EA10-F1
#
_entry.id   AF-A0A2M8EA10-F1
#
_cell.length_a   1.000
_cell.length_b   1.000
_cell.length_c   1.000
_cell.angle_alpha   90.00
_cell.angle_beta   90.00
_cell.angle_gamma   90.00
#
_symmetry.space_group_name_H-M   'P 1'
#
loop_
_entity.id
_entity.type
_entity.pdbx_description
1 polymer ?
#
loop_
_entity_poly.entity_id
_entity_poly.type
_entity_poly.pdbx_seq_one_letter_code
_entity_poly.pdbx_strand_id
1 'polypeptide(L)'
;MTSTPSETTRPSLDVAVIMQRVANTGVPARWQPWRWELAEVVMNQESFGTKPRLLYKNESTQRWLHGGLKVELFKDDAEGYYLNATTDVPSWFVLWRMEDEPSVADEPIAIPMIATLSYYDAGRWLDAQETVEQVP
;
A
#
# COMPACT_ATOMS: atom_id res chain seq x y z
N MET A 1 37.01 -28.30 5.49
CA MET A 1 35.56 -28.12 5.75
C MET A 1 35.28 -26.64 5.67
N THR A 2 34.77 -26.17 4.53
CA THR A 2 34.47 -24.75 4.32
C THR A 2 33.00 -24.56 4.67
N SER A 3 32.73 -23.91 5.80
CA SER A 3 31.39 -23.56 6.24
C SER A 3 30.82 -22.48 5.32
N THR A 4 29.74 -22.81 4.61
CA THR A 4 28.92 -21.87 3.86
C THR A 4 28.38 -20.79 4.81
N PRO A 5 28.51 -19.48 4.51
CA PRO A 5 27.87 -18.45 5.33
C PRO A 5 26.36 -18.68 5.30
N SER A 6 25.74 -18.71 6.48
CA SER A 6 24.29 -18.78 6.64
C SER A 6 23.67 -17.57 5.94
N GLU A 7 22.77 -17.78 4.97
CA GLU A 7 21.95 -16.72 4.41
C GLU A 7 21.15 -16.08 5.55
N THR A 8 21.58 -14.91 6.01
CA THR A 8 20.77 -14.09 6.91
C THR A 8 19.50 -13.72 6.18
N THR A 9 18.40 -14.41 6.48
CA THR A 9 17.07 -14.06 5.99
C THR A 9 16.76 -12.63 6.43
N ARG A 10 16.43 -11.76 5.48
CA ARG A 10 16.10 -10.36 5.75
C ARG A 10 14.83 -10.27 6.60
N PRO A 11 14.76 -9.37 7.60
CA PRO A 11 13.52 -9.10 8.30
C PRO A 11 12.44 -8.68 7.30
N SER A 12 11.30 -9.34 7.36
CA SER A 12 10.18 -9.07 6.48
C SER A 12 8.85 -9.41 7.14
N LEU A 13 7.80 -8.84 6.59
CA LEU A 13 6.44 -8.99 7.06
C LEU A 13 5.49 -8.97 5.86
N ASP A 14 4.50 -9.84 5.88
CA ASP A 14 3.46 -9.87 4.87
C ASP A 14 2.27 -9.04 5.36
N VAL A 15 1.83 -8.11 4.54
CA VAL A 15 0.69 -7.23 4.79
C VAL A 15 -0.37 -7.39 3.72
N ALA A 16 -1.59 -7.01 4.07
CA ALA A 16 -2.64 -6.73 3.12
C ALA A 16 -2.95 -5.24 3.15
N VAL A 17 -3.20 -4.69 1.97
CA VAL A 17 -3.54 -3.29 1.80
C VAL A 17 -5.01 -3.17 1.42
N ILE A 18 -5.71 -2.24 2.06
CA ILE A 18 -7.09 -1.92 1.75
C ILE A 18 -7.11 -0.60 0.99
N MET A 19 -7.47 -0.64 -0.29
CA MET A 19 -7.74 0.55 -1.08
C MET A 19 -9.23 0.87 -0.99
N GLN A 20 -9.59 2.16 -0.93
CA GLN A 20 -10.99 2.58 -0.93
C GLN A 20 -11.29 3.57 -2.05
N ARG A 21 -12.41 3.34 -2.72
CA ARG A 21 -13.02 4.29 -3.64
C ARG A 21 -14.10 5.04 -2.88
N VAL A 22 -14.03 6.36 -2.86
CA VAL A 22 -14.94 7.21 -2.09
C VAL A 22 -15.59 8.24 -2.98
N ALA A 23 -16.87 8.50 -2.76
CA ALA A 23 -17.58 9.55 -3.48
C ALA A 23 -16.94 10.91 -3.14
N ASN A 24 -16.67 11.70 -4.16
CA ASN A 24 -16.32 13.09 -3.97
C ASN A 24 -17.57 13.88 -3.58
N THR A 25 -17.37 14.94 -2.80
CA THR A 25 -18.44 15.83 -2.34
C THR A 25 -18.18 17.25 -2.84
N GLY A 26 -19.23 18.06 -2.88
CA GLY A 26 -19.14 19.45 -3.29
C GLY A 26 -18.80 19.64 -4.77
N VAL A 27 -18.05 20.70 -5.06
CA VAL A 27 -17.72 21.15 -6.42
C VAL A 27 -16.96 20.08 -7.24
N PRO A 28 -15.95 19.35 -6.68
CA PRO A 28 -15.24 18.28 -7.40
C PRO A 28 -16.10 17.14 -7.95
N ALA A 29 -17.21 16.81 -7.26
CA ALA A 29 -18.06 15.69 -7.62
C ALA A 29 -18.68 15.80 -9.04
N ARG A 30 -18.70 17.01 -9.61
CA ARG A 30 -19.27 17.29 -10.94
C ARG A 30 -18.42 16.77 -12.10
N TRP A 31 -17.11 16.65 -11.91
CA TRP A 31 -16.16 16.23 -12.95
C TRP A 31 -15.35 15.00 -12.55
N GLN A 32 -15.28 14.70 -11.26
CA GLN A 32 -14.71 13.48 -10.76
C GLN A 32 -15.60 12.98 -9.61
N PRO A 33 -16.61 12.13 -9.89
CA PRO A 33 -17.57 11.70 -8.89
C PRO A 33 -16.96 10.80 -7.80
N TRP A 34 -15.79 10.21 -8.05
CA TRP A 34 -15.11 9.30 -7.15
C TRP A 34 -13.61 9.56 -7.13
N ARG A 35 -12.97 9.31 -6.00
CA ARG A 35 -11.51 9.20 -5.88
C ARG A 35 -11.13 7.88 -5.23
N TRP A 36 -9.87 7.48 -5.43
CA TRP A 36 -9.25 6.39 -4.69
C TRP A 36 -8.35 6.97 -3.61
N GLU A 37 -8.28 6.27 -2.49
CA GLU A 37 -7.36 6.58 -1.38
C GLU A 37 -6.98 5.27 -0.67
N LEU A 38 -5.85 5.28 0.01
CA LEU A 38 -5.38 4.23 0.91
C LEU A 38 -6.24 4.26 2.18
N ALA A 39 -6.89 3.15 2.49
CA ALA A 39 -7.74 3.05 3.68
C ALA A 39 -6.96 2.53 4.89
N GLU A 40 -6.21 1.45 4.70
CA GLU A 40 -5.57 0.71 5.81
C GLU A 40 -4.48 -0.22 5.31
N VAL A 41 -3.47 -0.47 6.15
CA VAL A 41 -2.53 -1.58 6.00
C VAL A 41 -2.67 -2.49 7.22
N VAL A 42 -2.90 -3.78 6.98
CA VAL A 42 -3.10 -4.77 8.03
C VAL A 42 -2.15 -5.94 7.86
N MET A 43 -1.88 -6.69 8.93
CA MET A 43 -1.12 -7.94 8.81
C MET A 43 -1.84 -8.92 7.89
N ASN A 44 -1.09 -9.53 6.97
CA ASN A 44 -1.67 -10.47 6.03
C ASN A 44 -2.15 -11.75 6.75
N GLN A 45 -3.24 -12.32 6.26
CA GLN A 45 -3.74 -13.63 6.67
C GLN A 45 -3.83 -14.53 5.44
N GLU A 46 -3.59 -15.83 5.61
CA GLU A 46 -3.65 -16.79 4.51
C GLU A 46 -5.01 -16.75 3.79
N SER A 47 -6.10 -16.60 4.55
CA SER A 47 -7.47 -16.49 4.01
C SER A 47 -7.73 -15.27 3.14
N PHE A 48 -6.84 -14.27 3.13
CA PHE A 48 -6.99 -13.10 2.26
C PHE A 48 -6.67 -13.42 0.80
N GLY A 49 -5.81 -14.41 0.56
CA GLY A 49 -5.29 -14.71 -0.78
C GLY A 49 -4.48 -13.53 -1.36
N THR A 50 -4.16 -13.63 -2.65
CA THR A 50 -3.36 -12.62 -3.37
C THR A 50 -4.13 -11.88 -4.45
N LYS A 51 -5.34 -12.33 -4.79
CA LYS A 51 -6.19 -11.67 -5.78
C LYS A 51 -6.98 -10.53 -5.13
N PRO A 52 -7.09 -9.35 -5.77
CA PRO A 52 -7.92 -8.28 -5.26
C PRO A 52 -9.36 -8.74 -5.02
N ARG A 53 -9.95 -8.33 -3.90
CA ARG A 53 -11.31 -8.73 -3.53
C ARG A 53 -12.09 -7.57 -2.91
N LEU A 54 -13.31 -7.35 -3.41
CA LEU A 54 -14.23 -6.40 -2.79
C LEU A 54 -14.64 -6.90 -1.39
N LEU A 55 -14.39 -6.08 -0.37
CA LEU A 55 -14.79 -6.34 1.01
C LEU A 55 -16.18 -5.78 1.31
N TYR A 56 -16.42 -4.56 0.83
CA TYR A 56 -17.58 -3.76 1.20
C TYR A 56 -17.92 -2.78 0.10
N LYS A 57 -19.21 -2.59 -0.17
CA LYS A 57 -19.73 -1.59 -1.10
C LYS A 57 -21.03 -1.01 -0.56
N ASN A 58 -21.13 0.31 -0.55
CA ASN A 58 -22.36 1.07 -0.32
C ASN A 58 -22.49 2.18 -1.37
N GLU A 59 -23.42 3.11 -1.16
CA GLU A 59 -23.69 4.22 -2.08
C GLU A 59 -22.55 5.25 -2.19
N SER A 60 -21.64 5.32 -1.22
CA SER A 60 -20.59 6.35 -1.15
C SER A 60 -19.17 5.79 -1.12
N THR A 61 -19.00 4.47 -0.98
CA THR A 61 -17.72 3.85 -0.68
C THR A 61 -17.64 2.42 -1.19
N GLN A 62 -16.47 2.04 -1.71
CA GLN A 62 -16.08 0.66 -1.94
C GLN A 62 -14.73 0.41 -1.27
N ARG A 63 -14.54 -0.75 -0.64
CA ARG A 63 -13.25 -1.18 -0.07
C ARG A 63 -12.78 -2.47 -0.71
N TRP A 64 -11.52 -2.46 -1.12
CA TRP A 64 -10.87 -3.54 -1.85
C TRP A 64 -9.65 -4.03 -1.08
N LEU A 65 -9.61 -5.33 -0.80
CA LEU A 65 -8.51 -6.00 -0.14
C LEU A 65 -7.50 -6.51 -1.17
N HIS A 66 -6.23 -6.18 -0.96
CA HIS A 66 -5.09 -6.68 -1.71
C HIS A 66 -4.15 -7.39 -0.75
N GLY A 67 -4.18 -8.72 -0.73
CA GLY A 67 -3.36 -9.52 0.18
C GLY A 67 -1.99 -9.91 -0.41
N GLY A 68 -1.06 -10.27 0.48
CA GLY A 68 0.22 -10.86 0.11
C GLY A 68 1.30 -9.87 -0.34
N LEU A 69 1.23 -8.60 0.08
CA LEU A 69 2.32 -7.66 -0.14
C LEU A 69 3.43 -7.92 0.88
N LYS A 70 4.64 -8.18 0.41
CA LYS A 70 5.81 -8.39 1.26
C LYS A 70 6.55 -7.06 1.48
N VAL A 71 6.73 -6.69 2.75
CA VAL A 71 7.59 -5.56 3.14
C VAL A 71 8.90 -6.13 3.69
N GLU A 72 10.02 -5.72 3.11
CA GLU A 72 11.35 -6.14 3.52
C GLU A 72 12.12 -4.95 4.10
N LEU A 73 12.88 -5.19 5.17
CA LEU A 73 13.76 -4.17 5.76
C LEU A 73 15.20 -4.33 5.28
N PHE A 74 15.78 -3.22 4.85
CA PHE A 74 17.12 -3.15 4.28
C PHE A 74 18.08 -2.43 5.24
N LYS A 75 19.24 -3.05 5.54
CA LYS A 75 20.18 -2.52 6.55
C LYS A 75 20.75 -1.16 6.18
N ASP A 76 20.92 -0.91 4.89
CA ASP A 76 21.38 0.36 4.31
C ASP A 76 20.32 1.46 4.35
N ASP A 77 19.08 1.14 4.71
CA ASP A 77 17.97 2.10 4.85
C ASP A 77 17.51 2.29 6.31
N ALA A 78 18.37 1.93 7.26
CA ALA A 78 18.07 2.02 8.69
C ALA A 78 17.67 3.44 9.15
N GLU A 79 18.24 4.48 8.54
CA GLU A 79 17.92 5.87 8.84
C GLU A 79 16.50 6.24 8.38
N GLY A 80 16.07 5.75 7.21
CA GLY A 80 14.70 5.95 6.71
C GLY A 80 13.66 5.33 7.62
N TYR A 81 13.92 4.14 8.17
CA TYR A 81 13.05 3.50 9.16
C TYR A 81 13.08 4.21 10.51
N TYR A 82 14.26 4.66 10.96
CA TYR A 82 14.40 5.40 12.21
C TYR A 82 13.61 6.71 12.17
N LEU A 83 13.67 7.45 11.06
CA LEU A 83 12.89 8.66 10.86
C LEU A 83 11.39 8.40 10.95
N ASN A 84 10.90 7.35 10.29
CA ASN A 84 9.49 6.96 10.39
C ASN A 84 9.11 6.57 11.83
N ALA A 85 9.92 5.76 12.50
CA ALA A 85 9.65 5.30 13.86
C ALA A 85 9.72 6.41 14.94
N THR A 86 10.36 7.54 14.63
CA THR A 86 10.53 8.66 15.57
C THR A 86 9.69 9.88 15.25
N THR A 87 8.87 9.83 14.20
CA THR A 87 7.86 10.85 13.93
C THR A 87 6.68 10.73 14.90
N ASP A 88 5.86 11.78 15.00
CA ASP A 88 4.69 11.80 15.89
C ASP A 88 3.64 10.74 15.50
N VAL A 89 3.56 10.42 14.20
CA VAL A 89 2.63 9.42 13.64
C VAL A 89 3.41 8.49 12.69
N PRO A 90 4.12 7.47 13.22
CA PRO A 90 4.74 6.45 12.40
C PRO A 90 3.70 5.86 11.45
N SER A 91 4.08 5.68 10.19
CA SER A 91 3.12 5.34 9.13
C SER A 91 3.64 4.25 8.21
N TRP A 92 2.71 3.51 7.62
CA TRP A 92 2.92 2.79 6.37
C TRP A 92 2.88 3.76 5.22
N PHE A 93 3.77 3.59 4.26
CA PHE A 93 3.71 4.29 2.98
C PHE A 93 3.40 3.29 1.88
N VAL A 94 2.38 3.57 1.07
CA VAL A 94 1.98 2.69 -0.03
C VAL A 94 2.01 3.46 -1.33
N LEU A 95 2.84 2.99 -2.25
CA LEU A 95 2.77 3.37 -3.66
C LEU A 95 1.65 2.56 -4.30
N TRP A 96 0.70 3.24 -4.92
CA TRP A 96 -0.38 2.59 -5.66
C TRP A 96 -0.58 3.21 -7.05
N ARG A 97 -1.18 2.45 -7.95
CA ARG A 97 -1.53 2.88 -9.31
C ARG A 97 -2.91 2.39 -9.69
N MET A 98 -3.58 3.06 -10.62
CA MET A 98 -4.80 2.49 -11.22
C MET A 98 -4.42 1.31 -12.12
N GLU A 99 -5.27 0.28 -12.18
CA GLU A 99 -5.17 -0.72 -13.25
C GLU A 99 -5.22 -0.04 -14.62
N ASP A 100 -4.44 -0.54 -15.58
CA ASP A 100 -4.49 -0.08 -16.98
C ASP A 100 -5.79 -0.52 -17.66
N GLU A 101 -6.23 -1.76 -17.39
CA GLU A 101 -7.48 -2.33 -17.87
C GLU A 101 -8.22 -3.04 -16.73
N PRO A 102 -9.57 -3.03 -16.70
CA PRO A 102 -10.33 -3.71 -15.67
C PRO A 102 -10.04 -5.23 -15.67
N SER A 103 -9.62 -5.76 -14.53
CA SER A 103 -9.26 -7.19 -14.41
C SER A 103 -10.25 -8.01 -13.58
N VAL A 104 -10.67 -7.47 -12.43
CA VAL A 104 -11.53 -8.16 -11.44
C VAL A 104 -12.91 -7.52 -11.29
N ALA A 105 -13.07 -6.29 -11.80
CA ALA A 105 -14.28 -5.48 -11.74
C ALA A 105 -14.57 -4.90 -13.12
N ASP A 106 -15.75 -4.31 -13.30
CA ASP A 106 -16.14 -3.69 -14.57
C ASP A 106 -15.37 -2.39 -14.87
N GLU A 107 -14.83 -1.75 -13.84
CA GLU A 107 -14.03 -0.52 -13.92
C GLU A 107 -12.64 -0.76 -13.31
N PRO A 108 -11.58 -0.07 -13.79
CA PRO A 108 -10.25 -0.19 -13.20
C PRO A 108 -10.26 0.18 -11.72
N ILE A 109 -9.55 -0.60 -10.90
CA ILE A 109 -9.39 -0.33 -9.47
C ILE A 109 -7.98 0.17 -9.12
N ALA A 110 -7.82 0.77 -7.94
CA ALA A 110 -6.48 1.11 -7.44
C ALA A 110 -5.75 -0.15 -6.94
N ILE A 111 -4.53 -0.36 -7.40
CA ILE A 111 -3.65 -1.47 -7.05
C ILE A 111 -2.46 -0.96 -6.24
N PRO A 112 -2.28 -1.42 -4.99
CA PRO A 112 -1.08 -1.15 -4.23
C PRO A 112 0.07 -1.96 -4.84
N MET A 113 1.14 -1.26 -5.18
CA MET A 113 2.31 -1.81 -5.84
C MET A 113 3.38 -2.20 -4.82
N ILE A 114 3.65 -1.30 -3.87
CA ILE A 114 4.71 -1.45 -2.88
C ILE A 114 4.24 -0.83 -1.56
N ALA A 115 4.49 -1.51 -0.45
CA ALA A 115 4.38 -0.95 0.89
C ALA A 115 5.77 -0.87 1.53
N THR A 116 6.09 0.23 2.21
CA THR A 116 7.36 0.43 2.92
C THR A 116 7.13 1.12 4.26
N LEU A 117 8.10 0.94 5.15
CA LEU A 117 8.23 1.70 6.39
C LEU A 117 9.33 2.77 6.30
N SER A 118 10.02 2.86 5.16
CA SER A 118 11.10 3.83 4.94
C SER A 118 10.54 5.16 4.51
N TYR A 119 10.87 6.20 5.26
CA TYR A 119 10.57 7.57 4.88
C TYR A 119 11.35 7.99 3.61
N TYR A 120 12.54 7.43 3.38
CA TYR A 120 13.35 7.75 2.22
C TYR A 120 12.80 7.15 0.93
N ASP A 121 12.34 5.89 0.96
CA ASP A 121 11.64 5.30 -0.19
C ASP A 121 10.40 6.13 -0.55
N ALA A 122 9.57 6.45 0.44
CA ALA A 122 8.37 7.25 0.24
C ALA A 122 8.69 8.62 -0.39
N GLY A 123 9.71 9.32 0.12
CA GLY A 123 10.18 10.59 -0.44
C GLY A 123 10.64 10.46 -1.89
N ARG A 124 11.44 9.43 -2.21
CA ARG A 124 11.92 9.19 -3.58
C ARG A 124 10.79 8.90 -4.57
N TRP A 125 9.75 8.20 -4.13
CA TRP A 125 8.58 7.93 -4.98
C TRP A 125 7.75 9.19 -5.21
N LEU A 126 7.56 10.03 -4.19
CA LEU A 126 6.91 11.34 -4.34
C LEU A 126 7.68 12.25 -5.31
N ASP A 127 9.01 12.30 -5.19
CA ASP A 127 9.87 13.04 -6.13
C ASP A 127 9.76 12.52 -7.56
N ALA A 128 9.51 11.22 -7.73
CA ALA A 128 9.24 10.58 -9.01
C ALA A 128 7.79 10.77 -9.52
N GLN A 129 6.98 11.56 -8.83
CA GLN A 129 5.57 11.83 -9.14
C GLN A 129 4.67 10.57 -9.11
N GLU A 130 5.05 9.56 -8.35
CA GLU A 130 4.19 8.41 -8.08
C GLU A 130 3.07 8.76 -7.11
N THR A 131 1.99 7.98 -7.11
CA THR A 131 0.92 8.14 -6.12
C THR A 131 1.31 7.38 -4.86
N VAL A 132 1.65 8.13 -3.80
CA VAL A 132 2.04 7.59 -2.50
C VAL A 132 1.12 8.16 -1.44
N GLU A 133 0.53 7.28 -0.64
CA GLU A 133 -0.29 7.65 0.50
C GLU A 133 0.23 6.99 1.77
N GLN A 134 -0.13 7.56 2.92
CA GLN A 134 0.28 7.06 4.22
C GLN A 134 -0.91 6.83 5.15
N VAL A 135 -0.81 5.79 5.97
CA VAL A 135 -1.72 5.49 7.08
C VAL A 135 -0.90 5.07 8.30
N PRO A 136 -1.37 5.34 9.54
CA PRO A 136 -0.70 4.90 10.76
C PRO A 136 -0.49 3.37 10.83
#